data_AF-A0A1Y2DXC3-F1
#
_entry.id   AF-A0A1Y2DXC3-F1
#
_cell.length_a   1.000
_cell.length_b   1.000
_cell.length_c   1.000
_cell.angle_alpha   90.00
_cell.angle_beta   90.00
_cell.angle_gamma   90.00
#
_symmetry.space_group_name_H-M   'P 1'
#
loop_
_entity.id
_entity.type
_entity.pdbx_description
1 polymer ?
#
loop_
_entity_poly.entity_id
_entity_poly.type
_entity_poly.pdbx_seq_one_letter_code
_entity_poly.pdbx_strand_id
1 'polypeptide(L)'
;MLPGDAFAIVLLMDHDLYEDEDDDFCCGRAYGGSRVAVVSTARYHPVLDEFAGIDYSHMWPASHCKTYADGLCAGKGLKVTTSGSGVPSSSASPLRRAIDAASRTNPNLAAEDHRALWFSRLARTVVHELGHCLGMGHCTYYACVMQGTSGMAEDVRQPPYLCPVRLAKITHAVAGELGCGSDTEKARYVKARYDGLADFCGRWQHVGMFAGYEAWLRARLEDLSSSEK
;
A
#
# COMPACT_ATOMS: atom_id res chain seq x y z
N MET A 1 -12.18 -21.11 -14.43
CA MET A 1 -13.65 -21.06 -14.23
C MET A 1 -13.90 -20.11 -13.08
N LEU A 2 -14.53 -18.96 -13.33
CA LEU A 2 -14.86 -17.91 -12.34
C LEU A 2 -16.34 -18.09 -11.95
N PRO A 3 -16.71 -18.14 -10.64
CA PRO A 3 -18.11 -18.17 -10.22
C PRO A 3 -18.92 -17.01 -10.82
N GLY A 4 -20.19 -17.24 -11.14
CA GLY A 4 -21.04 -16.23 -11.78
C GLY A 4 -21.33 -15.00 -10.91
N ASP A 5 -21.16 -15.11 -9.60
CA ASP A 5 -21.36 -14.08 -8.59
C ASP A 5 -20.04 -13.50 -8.04
N ALA A 6 -18.90 -13.88 -8.61
CA ALA A 6 -17.58 -13.38 -8.22
C ALA A 6 -16.99 -12.47 -9.30
N PHE A 7 -16.46 -11.31 -8.89
CA PHE A 7 -15.71 -10.46 -9.81
C PHE A 7 -14.36 -11.06 -10.19
N ALA A 8 -13.62 -11.59 -9.21
CA ALA A 8 -12.30 -12.20 -9.38
C ALA A 8 -12.11 -13.34 -8.37
N ILE A 9 -11.17 -14.26 -8.66
CA ILE A 9 -10.67 -15.26 -7.69
C ILE A 9 -9.27 -14.84 -7.25
N VAL A 10 -9.02 -14.88 -5.95
CA VAL A 10 -7.68 -14.78 -5.37
C VAL A 10 -7.35 -16.10 -4.69
N LEU A 11 -6.32 -16.79 -5.17
CA LEU A 11 -5.75 -17.96 -4.52
C LEU A 11 -4.68 -17.48 -3.54
N LEU A 12 -4.75 -17.95 -2.30
CA LEU A 12 -3.73 -17.70 -1.27
C LEU A 12 -2.94 -18.99 -1.06
N MET A 13 -1.62 -18.91 -1.09
CA MET A 13 -0.73 -20.06 -0.88
C MET A 13 0.41 -19.70 0.07
N ASP A 14 0.98 -20.70 0.72
CA ASP A 14 2.16 -20.62 1.59
C ASP A 14 3.43 -21.14 0.92
N HIS A 15 3.31 -21.64 -0.31
CA HIS A 15 4.43 -22.00 -1.17
C HIS A 15 5.00 -20.77 -1.86
N ASP A 16 6.32 -20.76 -2.01
CA ASP A 16 7.02 -19.76 -2.82
C ASP A 16 6.64 -19.90 -4.30
N LEU A 17 6.64 -18.79 -5.02
CA LEU A 17 6.24 -18.74 -6.43
C LEU A 17 7.36 -18.11 -7.27
N TYR A 18 7.40 -18.47 -8.55
CA TYR A 18 8.22 -17.85 -9.58
C TYR A 18 7.40 -17.88 -10.89
N GLU A 19 7.62 -16.94 -11.82
CA GLU A 19 6.87 -16.93 -13.08
C GLU A 19 7.59 -17.73 -14.19
N ASP A 20 8.90 -17.53 -14.33
CA ASP A 20 9.74 -18.20 -15.33
C ASP A 20 11.21 -18.35 -14.87
N GLU A 21 12.08 -18.82 -15.77
CA GLU A 21 13.49 -19.09 -15.45
C GLU A 21 14.32 -17.83 -15.15
N ASP A 22 13.83 -16.65 -15.53
CA ASP A 22 14.51 -15.36 -15.31
C ASP A 22 14.10 -14.71 -13.97
N ASP A 23 13.03 -15.18 -13.33
CA ASP A 23 12.52 -14.68 -12.06
C ASP A 23 13.05 -15.48 -10.85
N ASP A 24 13.68 -14.76 -9.90
CA ASP A 24 14.10 -15.37 -8.63
C ASP A 24 12.91 -15.84 -7.78
N PHE A 25 11.85 -15.03 -7.72
CA PHE A 25 10.55 -15.31 -7.08
C PHE A 25 9.51 -14.24 -7.42
N CYS A 26 8.23 -14.53 -7.17
CA CYS A 26 7.17 -13.53 -7.12
C CYS A 26 6.29 -13.72 -5.88
N CYS A 27 5.83 -12.62 -5.29
CA CYS A 27 4.91 -12.66 -4.14
C CYS A 27 3.44 -12.75 -4.56
N GLY A 28 3.15 -12.47 -5.82
CA GLY A 28 1.83 -12.52 -6.39
C GLY A 28 1.89 -12.50 -7.91
N ARG A 29 0.84 -13.03 -8.53
CA ARG A 29 0.65 -13.02 -9.98
C ARG A 29 -0.83 -12.97 -10.32
N ALA A 30 -1.22 -12.02 -11.15
CA ALA A 30 -2.54 -11.94 -11.74
C ALA A 30 -2.56 -12.26 -13.25
N TYR A 31 -3.46 -13.15 -13.63
CA TYR A 31 -3.93 -13.30 -15.00
C TYR A 31 -5.12 -12.35 -15.20
N GLY A 32 -4.82 -11.05 -15.32
CA GLY A 32 -5.80 -9.97 -15.24
C GLY A 32 -7.03 -10.15 -16.16
N GLY A 33 -6.82 -10.57 -17.40
CA GLY A 33 -7.92 -10.83 -18.35
C GLY A 33 -8.85 -11.98 -17.95
N SER A 34 -8.36 -12.95 -17.18
CA SER A 34 -9.15 -14.03 -16.61
C SER A 34 -9.72 -13.71 -15.22
N ARG A 35 -9.32 -12.57 -14.63
CA ARG A 35 -9.69 -12.14 -13.26
C ARG A 35 -9.35 -13.20 -12.20
N VAL A 36 -8.17 -13.80 -12.36
CA VAL A 36 -7.61 -14.76 -11.41
C VAL A 36 -6.26 -14.24 -10.95
N ALA A 37 -6.06 -14.23 -9.64
CA ALA A 37 -4.80 -13.89 -9.00
C ALA A 37 -4.36 -15.00 -8.05
N VAL A 38 -3.05 -15.19 -7.92
CA VAL A 38 -2.43 -15.99 -6.86
C VAL A 38 -1.51 -15.08 -6.04
N VAL A 39 -1.54 -15.23 -4.72
CA VAL A 39 -0.66 -14.48 -3.81
C VAL A 39 -0.02 -15.46 -2.84
N SER A 40 1.31 -15.40 -2.76
CA SER A 40 2.10 -16.18 -1.83
C SER A 40 2.33 -15.43 -0.54
N THR A 41 2.22 -16.15 0.56
CA THR A 41 2.59 -15.68 1.90
C THR A 41 4.03 -16.01 2.28
N ALA A 42 4.71 -16.88 1.51
CA ALA A 42 5.99 -17.50 1.87
C ALA A 42 7.07 -16.46 2.21
N ARG A 43 7.29 -15.51 1.30
CA ARG A 43 8.33 -14.47 1.45
C ARG A 43 7.95 -13.36 2.42
N TYR A 44 6.69 -13.28 2.84
CA TYR A 44 6.23 -12.27 3.81
C TYR A 44 6.38 -12.66 5.27
N HIS A 45 6.74 -13.93 5.54
CA HIS A 45 6.91 -14.41 6.90
C HIS A 45 8.05 -13.64 7.61
N PRO A 46 7.80 -12.97 8.76
CA PRO A 46 8.79 -12.10 9.40
C PRO A 46 10.14 -12.75 9.75
N VAL A 47 10.19 -14.08 9.90
CA VAL A 47 11.44 -14.84 10.08
C VAL A 47 12.45 -14.65 8.93
N LEU A 48 11.97 -14.28 7.74
CA LEU A 48 12.82 -14.05 6.56
C LEU A 48 13.30 -12.61 6.48
N ASP A 49 12.88 -11.72 7.37
CA ASP A 49 13.13 -10.28 7.24
C ASP A 49 14.61 -9.92 7.34
N GLU A 50 15.37 -10.63 8.18
CA GLU A 50 16.83 -10.46 8.26
C GLU A 50 17.49 -10.85 6.94
N PHE A 51 17.11 -12.00 6.37
CA PHE A 51 17.62 -12.47 5.08
C PHE A 51 17.24 -11.53 3.94
N ALA A 52 16.01 -11.02 3.96
CA ALA A 52 15.48 -10.09 2.96
C ALA A 52 15.99 -8.64 3.14
N GLY A 53 16.77 -8.35 4.18
CA GLY A 53 17.30 -7.02 4.45
C GLY A 53 16.22 -5.97 4.74
N ILE A 54 15.15 -6.36 5.45
CA ILE A 54 14.04 -5.47 5.75
C ILE A 54 14.45 -4.42 6.79
N ASP A 55 14.39 -3.16 6.38
CA ASP A 55 14.55 -2.02 7.27
C ASP A 55 13.21 -1.55 7.82
N TYR A 56 12.86 -2.05 9.00
CA TYR A 56 11.63 -1.70 9.72
C TYR A 56 11.46 -0.20 9.95
N SER A 57 12.56 0.54 10.12
CA SER A 57 12.50 1.98 10.40
C SER A 57 12.12 2.82 9.18
N HIS A 58 12.31 2.25 7.98
CA HIS A 58 12.03 2.91 6.70
C HIS A 58 10.98 2.15 5.86
N MET A 59 10.18 1.29 6.48
CA MET A 59 8.94 0.81 5.87
C MET A 59 7.97 1.97 5.64
N TRP A 60 6.99 1.79 4.75
CA TRP A 60 5.92 2.77 4.63
C TRP A 60 5.24 3.00 6.00
N PRO A 61 4.99 4.24 6.44
CA PRO A 61 5.06 5.52 5.69
C PRO A 61 6.40 6.28 5.78
N ALA A 62 7.41 5.74 6.45
CA ALA A 62 8.71 6.39 6.67
C ALA A 62 9.71 6.21 5.51
N SER A 63 9.34 5.52 4.44
CA SER A 63 10.19 5.17 3.29
C SER A 63 10.80 6.34 2.52
N HIS A 64 10.33 7.56 2.76
CA HIS A 64 10.85 8.79 2.16
C HIS A 64 11.43 9.77 3.19
N CYS A 65 11.82 9.30 4.37
CA CYS A 65 12.47 10.16 5.35
C CYS A 65 13.77 10.74 4.76
N LYS A 66 14.09 11.98 5.14
CA LYS A 66 15.26 12.69 4.62
C LYS A 66 16.56 11.88 4.83
N THR A 67 16.75 11.33 6.03
CA THR A 67 17.92 10.52 6.37
C THR A 67 18.12 9.35 5.41
N TYR A 68 17.03 8.65 5.09
CA TYR A 68 17.05 7.51 4.17
C TYR A 68 17.38 7.95 2.73
N ALA A 69 16.69 8.97 2.24
CA ALA A 69 16.92 9.50 0.89
C ALA A 69 18.35 10.04 0.73
N ASP A 70 18.86 10.75 1.74
CA ASP A 70 20.23 11.26 1.77
C ASP A 70 21.25 10.10 1.77
N GLY A 71 21.00 9.05 2.55
CA GLY A 71 21.85 7.84 2.59
C GLY A 71 21.94 7.14 1.23
N LEU A 72 20.80 6.98 0.54
CA LEU A 72 20.77 6.42 -0.82
C LEU A 72 21.51 7.30 -1.82
N CYS A 73 21.38 8.63 -1.71
CA CYS A 73 22.11 9.58 -2.57
C CYS A 73 23.62 9.53 -2.31
N ALA A 74 24.02 9.53 -1.04
CA ALA A 74 25.42 9.46 -0.63
C ALA A 74 26.09 8.18 -1.11
N GLY A 75 25.40 7.03 -1.03
CA GLY A 75 25.88 5.75 -1.57
C GLY A 75 26.12 5.76 -3.08
N LYS A 76 25.49 6.68 -3.83
CA LYS A 76 25.71 6.91 -5.26
C LYS A 76 26.72 8.01 -5.57
N GLY A 77 27.42 8.54 -4.56
CA GLY A 77 28.39 9.63 -4.70
C GLY A 77 27.75 11.00 -5.00
N LEU A 78 26.43 11.14 -4.83
CA LEU A 78 25.74 12.42 -5.02
C LEU A 78 25.96 13.31 -3.78
N LYS A 79 26.44 14.54 -4.00
CA LYS A 79 26.56 15.53 -2.92
C LYS A 79 25.17 16.02 -2.52
N VAL A 80 24.70 15.62 -1.35
CA VAL A 80 23.49 16.17 -0.75
C VAL A 80 23.77 17.61 -0.31
N THR A 81 23.22 18.59 -1.04
CA THR A 81 23.29 20.00 -0.63
C THR A 81 22.27 20.24 0.47
N THR A 82 22.72 20.69 1.64
CA THR A 82 21.86 21.11 2.78
C THR A 82 21.16 22.45 2.56
N SER A 83 21.20 23.00 1.34
CA SER A 83 20.65 24.30 0.98
C SER A 83 19.14 24.24 0.79
N GLY A 84 18.43 24.22 1.91
CA GLY A 84 17.00 24.43 1.99
C GLY A 84 16.58 24.32 3.44
N SER A 85 16.33 25.45 4.10
CA SER A 85 15.46 25.46 5.28
C SER A 85 14.19 24.74 4.87
N GLY A 86 14.00 23.50 5.34
CA GLY A 86 12.87 22.69 4.94
C GLY A 86 11.60 23.52 5.03
N VAL A 87 10.84 23.61 3.95
CA VAL A 87 9.47 24.13 4.03
C VAL A 87 8.83 23.38 5.18
N PRO A 88 8.28 24.04 6.21
CA PRO A 88 7.57 23.34 7.27
C PRO A 88 6.49 22.53 6.56
N SER A 89 6.69 21.21 6.46
CA SER A 89 5.63 20.32 6.04
C SER A 89 4.50 20.64 7.00
N SER A 90 3.38 21.17 6.48
CA SER A 90 2.27 21.50 7.35
C SER A 90 2.01 20.25 8.20
N SER A 91 1.95 20.43 9.51
CA SER A 91 1.65 19.36 10.46
C SER A 91 0.33 18.64 10.15
N ALA A 92 -0.46 19.17 9.19
CA ALA A 92 -1.72 18.66 8.71
C ALA A 92 -1.63 17.69 7.51
N SER A 93 -0.51 17.55 6.78
CA SER A 93 -0.53 16.72 5.57
C SER A 93 -0.84 15.24 5.88
N PRO A 94 -1.62 14.52 5.03
CA PRO A 94 -1.95 13.12 5.26
C PRO A 94 -0.73 12.21 5.48
N LEU A 95 0.36 12.44 4.72
CA LEU A 95 1.59 11.67 4.88
C LEU A 95 2.29 11.98 6.21
N ARG A 96 2.30 13.25 6.65
CA ARG A 96 2.89 13.61 7.94
C ARG A 96 2.15 12.94 9.09
N ARG A 97 0.81 12.97 9.06
CA ARG A 97 -0.03 12.27 10.04
C ARG A 97 0.20 10.76 10.05
N ALA A 98 0.41 10.15 8.89
CA ALA A 98 0.77 8.74 8.79
C ALA A 98 2.10 8.43 9.49
N ILE A 99 3.14 9.23 9.25
CA ILE A 99 4.45 9.08 9.90
C ILE A 99 4.35 9.26 11.42
N ASP A 100 3.65 10.30 11.87
CA ASP A 100 3.45 10.57 13.30
C ASP A 100 2.67 9.45 13.99
N ALA A 101 1.71 8.81 13.31
CA ALA A 101 0.99 7.65 13.85
C ALA A 101 1.86 6.40 13.89
N ALA A 102 2.57 6.09 12.80
CA ALA A 102 3.43 4.92 12.73
C ALA A 102 4.59 4.97 13.73
N SER A 103 5.20 6.15 13.92
CA SER A 103 6.32 6.34 14.87
C SER A 103 5.96 6.13 16.34
N ARG A 104 4.66 6.15 16.69
CA ARG A 104 4.19 5.84 18.05
C ARG A 104 4.03 4.33 18.30
N THR A 105 4.14 3.51 17.27
CA THR A 105 4.06 2.04 17.41
C THR A 105 5.39 1.47 17.90
N ASN A 106 5.32 0.35 18.61
CA ASN A 106 6.52 -0.29 19.16
C ASN A 106 7.27 -1.03 18.05
N PRO A 107 8.58 -0.74 17.82
CA PRO A 107 9.38 -1.48 16.86
C PRO A 107 9.67 -2.92 17.31
N ASN A 108 9.60 -3.21 18.62
CA ASN A 108 9.75 -4.55 19.17
C ASN A 108 8.39 -5.25 19.16
N LEU A 109 8.08 -5.86 18.03
CA LEU A 109 6.82 -6.54 17.76
C LEU A 109 6.69 -7.79 18.65
N ALA A 110 5.61 -7.89 19.42
CA ALA A 110 5.21 -9.14 20.06
C ALA A 110 4.80 -10.18 18.99
N ALA A 111 4.61 -11.44 19.39
CA ALA A 111 4.22 -12.49 18.43
C ALA A 111 2.88 -12.19 17.71
N GLU A 112 1.96 -11.49 18.37
CA GLU A 112 0.72 -10.99 17.77
C GLU A 112 0.98 -9.89 16.72
N ASP A 113 1.94 -9.01 17.00
CA ASP A 113 2.35 -7.94 16.09
C ASP A 113 3.05 -8.50 14.83
N HIS A 114 3.75 -9.63 14.93
CA HIS A 114 4.30 -10.35 13.76
C HIS A 114 3.21 -10.88 12.84
N ARG A 115 2.10 -11.41 13.38
CA ARG A 115 0.97 -11.88 12.57
C ARG A 115 0.29 -10.72 11.87
N ALA A 116 0.07 -9.63 12.59
CA ALA A 116 -0.51 -8.41 12.04
C ALA A 116 0.37 -7.78 10.97
N LEU A 117 1.69 -7.75 11.17
CA LEU A 117 2.66 -7.31 10.17
C LEU A 117 2.63 -8.21 8.92
N TRP A 118 2.64 -9.54 9.11
CA TRP A 118 2.56 -10.48 8.01
C TRP A 118 1.27 -10.29 7.20
N PHE A 119 0.13 -10.19 7.89
CA PHE A 119 -1.16 -9.89 7.28
C PHE A 119 -1.15 -8.57 6.52
N SER A 120 -0.51 -7.53 7.06
CA SER A 120 -0.40 -6.22 6.43
C SER A 120 0.28 -6.28 5.05
N ARG A 121 1.33 -7.11 4.92
CA ARG A 121 2.08 -7.31 3.69
C ARG A 121 1.27 -8.11 2.68
N LEU A 122 0.65 -9.21 3.13
CA LEU A 122 -0.24 -10.02 2.31
C LEU A 122 -1.40 -9.20 1.75
N ALA A 123 -2.08 -8.43 2.60
CA ALA A 123 -3.23 -7.63 2.21
C ALA A 123 -2.87 -6.59 1.13
N ARG A 124 -1.69 -5.95 1.23
CA ARG A 124 -1.19 -5.03 0.20
C ARG A 124 -1.04 -5.73 -1.14
N THR A 125 -0.40 -6.90 -1.17
CA THR A 125 -0.16 -7.66 -2.40
C THR A 125 -1.45 -8.21 -2.99
N VAL A 126 -2.39 -8.66 -2.15
CA VAL A 126 -3.74 -9.02 -2.61
C VAL A 126 -4.44 -7.84 -3.29
N VAL A 127 -4.35 -6.63 -2.72
CA VAL A 127 -4.90 -5.42 -3.35
C VAL A 127 -4.19 -5.11 -4.67
N HIS A 128 -2.88 -5.31 -4.77
CA HIS A 128 -2.10 -5.17 -6.00
C HIS A 128 -2.60 -6.12 -7.11
N GLU A 129 -2.68 -7.42 -6.82
CA GLU A 129 -3.11 -8.42 -7.80
C GLU A 129 -4.59 -8.28 -8.19
N LEU A 130 -5.45 -7.88 -7.25
CA LEU A 130 -6.84 -7.53 -7.56
C LEU A 130 -6.91 -6.30 -8.47
N GLY A 131 -5.97 -5.36 -8.33
CA GLY A 131 -5.86 -4.23 -9.24
C GLY A 131 -5.56 -4.67 -10.68
N HIS A 132 -4.71 -5.67 -10.87
CA HIS A 132 -4.50 -6.29 -12.19
C HIS A 132 -5.76 -6.96 -12.73
N CYS A 133 -6.57 -7.61 -11.88
CA CYS A 133 -7.88 -8.16 -12.27
C CYS A 133 -8.89 -7.06 -12.69
N LEU A 134 -8.68 -5.82 -12.25
CA LEU A 134 -9.43 -4.63 -12.67
C LEU A 134 -8.80 -3.93 -13.90
N GLY A 135 -7.87 -4.58 -14.59
CA GLY A 135 -7.23 -4.05 -15.81
C GLY A 135 -6.18 -2.95 -15.53
N MET A 136 -5.71 -2.81 -14.29
CA MET A 136 -4.65 -1.86 -13.97
C MET A 136 -3.28 -2.51 -14.10
N GLY A 137 -2.44 -2.03 -15.01
CA GLY A 137 -0.99 -2.35 -14.98
C GLY A 137 -0.26 -1.60 -13.85
N HIS A 138 1.04 -1.87 -13.70
CA HIS A 138 1.90 -1.16 -12.75
C HIS A 138 1.81 0.37 -12.88
N CYS A 139 1.92 1.08 -11.76
CA CYS A 139 1.83 2.53 -11.68
C CYS A 139 3.20 3.13 -11.40
N THR A 140 3.65 4.04 -12.27
CA THR A 140 4.93 4.78 -12.10
C THR A 140 4.72 6.27 -11.84
N TYR A 141 3.48 6.76 -11.90
CA TYR A 141 3.15 8.18 -11.82
C TYR A 141 3.23 8.78 -10.41
N TYR A 142 2.81 8.01 -9.41
CA TYR A 142 2.67 8.44 -8.03
C TYR A 142 2.91 7.26 -7.09
N ALA A 143 3.18 7.56 -5.83
CA ALA A 143 3.13 6.58 -4.75
C ALA A 143 1.79 5.83 -4.78
N CYS A 144 1.79 4.52 -5.00
CA CYS A 144 0.60 3.72 -5.23
C CYS A 144 0.84 2.24 -4.88
N VAL A 145 -0.17 1.58 -4.33
CA VAL A 145 -0.17 0.11 -4.13
C VAL A 145 0.04 -0.68 -5.42
N MET A 146 -0.26 -0.08 -6.59
CA MET A 146 -0.02 -0.67 -7.91
C MET A 146 1.42 -0.44 -8.42
N GLN A 147 2.36 0.05 -7.62
CA GLN A 147 3.76 0.12 -8.02
C GLN A 147 4.34 -1.28 -8.14
N GLY A 148 5.08 -1.55 -9.22
CA GLY A 148 5.87 -2.77 -9.34
C GLY A 148 7.02 -2.76 -8.34
N THR A 149 7.42 -3.93 -7.87
CA THR A 149 8.49 -4.11 -6.88
C THR A 149 9.44 -5.19 -7.37
N SER A 150 10.74 -5.01 -7.18
CA SER A 150 11.75 -5.99 -7.61
C SER A 150 12.36 -6.76 -6.43
N GLY A 151 11.74 -6.68 -5.25
CA GLY A 151 12.22 -7.37 -4.06
C GLY A 151 11.53 -6.92 -2.77
N MET A 152 11.74 -7.70 -1.71
CA MET A 152 11.03 -7.56 -0.44
C MET A 152 11.31 -6.22 0.25
N ALA A 153 12.57 -5.75 0.25
CA ALA A 153 12.95 -4.46 0.83
C ALA A 153 12.34 -3.26 0.08
N GLU A 154 12.03 -3.40 -1.21
CA GLU A 154 11.27 -2.40 -1.96
C GLU A 154 9.78 -2.50 -1.68
N ASP A 155 9.24 -3.71 -1.62
CA ASP A 155 7.81 -3.93 -1.46
C ASP A 155 7.26 -3.39 -0.12
N VAL A 156 8.00 -3.53 0.97
CA VAL A 156 7.60 -2.97 2.28
C VAL A 156 7.61 -1.44 2.34
N ARG A 157 8.19 -0.77 1.35
CA ARG A 157 8.21 0.70 1.21
C ARG A 157 7.03 1.24 0.41
N GLN A 158 6.30 0.38 -0.29
CA GLN A 158 5.15 0.78 -1.10
C GLN A 158 3.95 1.13 -0.24
N PRO A 159 3.17 2.16 -0.61
CA PRO A 159 1.99 2.56 0.15
C PRO A 159 0.84 1.55 0.00
N PRO A 160 -0.03 1.43 1.01
CA PRO A 160 -1.22 0.58 0.96
C PRO A 160 -2.41 1.22 0.21
N TYR A 161 -2.25 2.43 -0.33
CA TYR A 161 -3.31 3.19 -0.99
C TYR A 161 -3.16 3.27 -2.51
N LEU A 162 -4.28 3.52 -3.18
CA LEU A 162 -4.31 3.87 -4.60
C LEU A 162 -4.02 5.35 -4.77
N CYS A 163 -3.17 5.70 -5.73
CA CYS A 163 -2.97 7.10 -6.11
C CYS A 163 -4.23 7.65 -6.82
N PRO A 164 -4.36 8.98 -7.00
CA PRO A 164 -5.55 9.58 -7.61
C PRO A 164 -5.93 8.98 -8.97
N VAL A 165 -4.94 8.62 -9.79
CA VAL A 165 -5.17 8.00 -11.11
C VAL A 165 -5.78 6.60 -10.99
N ARG A 166 -5.27 5.77 -10.06
CA ARG A 166 -5.77 4.39 -9.87
C ARG A 166 -7.08 4.36 -9.11
N LEU A 167 -7.25 5.27 -8.15
CA LEU A 167 -8.52 5.45 -7.45
C LEU A 167 -9.63 5.85 -8.41
N ALA A 168 -9.39 6.78 -9.33
CA ALA A 168 -10.38 7.17 -10.34
C ALA A 168 -10.84 5.99 -11.21
N LYS A 169 -9.92 5.09 -11.60
CA LYS A 169 -10.23 3.87 -12.36
C LYS A 169 -11.13 2.92 -11.57
N ILE A 170 -10.78 2.62 -10.31
CA ILE A 170 -11.62 1.77 -9.46
C ILE A 170 -12.98 2.40 -9.23
N THR A 171 -13.01 3.68 -8.87
CA THR A 171 -14.26 4.40 -8.62
C THR A 171 -15.16 4.39 -9.86
N HIS A 172 -14.60 4.55 -11.06
CA HIS A 172 -15.36 4.45 -12.30
C HIS A 172 -15.92 3.04 -12.51
N ALA A 173 -15.10 2.00 -12.36
CA ALA A 173 -15.52 0.61 -12.52
C ALA A 173 -16.64 0.24 -11.53
N VAL A 174 -16.45 0.55 -10.25
CA VAL A 174 -17.44 0.23 -9.20
C VAL A 174 -18.71 1.05 -9.36
N ALA A 175 -18.62 2.33 -9.75
CA ALA A 175 -19.80 3.13 -10.00
C ALA A 175 -20.64 2.53 -11.15
N GLY A 176 -19.98 2.13 -12.25
CA GLY A 176 -20.63 1.45 -13.37
C GLY A 176 -21.41 0.20 -12.96
N GLU A 177 -20.80 -0.66 -12.14
CA GLU A 177 -21.46 -1.88 -11.62
C GLU A 177 -22.65 -1.56 -10.70
N LEU A 178 -22.56 -0.49 -9.92
CA LEU A 178 -23.65 -0.04 -9.04
C LEU A 178 -24.76 0.71 -9.80
N GLY A 179 -24.67 0.84 -11.12
CA GLY A 179 -25.60 1.63 -11.93
C GLY A 179 -25.58 3.13 -11.59
N CYS A 180 -24.53 3.59 -10.90
CA CYS A 180 -24.35 4.98 -10.50
C CYS A 180 -23.21 5.61 -11.31
N GLY A 181 -23.19 6.93 -11.45
CA GLY A 181 -22.25 7.52 -12.41
C GLY A 181 -22.00 9.01 -12.25
N SER A 182 -22.85 9.70 -11.50
CA SER A 182 -22.64 11.10 -11.19
C SER A 182 -21.36 11.27 -10.35
N ASP A 183 -20.74 12.44 -10.48
CA ASP A 183 -19.56 12.76 -9.69
C ASP A 183 -19.85 12.75 -8.18
N THR A 184 -21.09 13.10 -7.79
CA THR A 184 -21.56 13.00 -6.40
C THR A 184 -21.58 11.57 -5.88
N GLU A 185 -22.05 10.61 -6.68
CA GLU A 185 -22.08 9.19 -6.29
C GLU A 185 -20.67 8.60 -6.19
N LYS A 186 -19.81 8.95 -7.15
CA LYS A 186 -18.38 8.58 -7.12
C LYS A 186 -17.67 9.14 -5.90
N ALA A 187 -17.92 10.41 -5.56
CA ALA A 187 -17.37 11.04 -4.36
C ALA A 187 -17.87 10.35 -3.08
N ARG A 188 -19.17 10.02 -3.03
CA ARG A 188 -19.77 9.26 -1.92
C ARG A 188 -19.12 7.88 -1.76
N TYR A 189 -18.91 7.16 -2.86
CA TYR A 189 -18.21 5.86 -2.84
C TYR A 189 -16.80 5.99 -2.29
N VAL A 190 -16.02 6.98 -2.75
CA VAL A 190 -14.64 7.18 -2.27
C VAL A 190 -14.61 7.46 -0.76
N LYS A 191 -15.51 8.30 -0.26
CA LYS A 191 -15.63 8.58 1.18
C LYS A 191 -16.01 7.33 1.97
N ALA A 192 -17.07 6.64 1.57
CA ALA A 192 -17.51 5.40 2.24
C ALA A 192 -16.40 4.33 2.26
N ARG A 193 -15.66 4.19 1.16
CA ARG A 193 -14.49 3.31 1.07
C ARG A 193 -13.41 3.72 2.07
N TYR A 194 -13.08 5.01 2.16
CA TYR A 194 -12.05 5.51 3.08
C TYR A 194 -12.47 5.39 4.54
N ASP A 195 -13.72 5.65 4.88
CA ASP A 195 -14.27 5.43 6.23
C ASP A 195 -14.15 3.96 6.62
N GLY A 196 -14.63 3.03 5.79
CA GLY A 196 -14.55 1.61 6.06
C GLY A 196 -13.11 1.08 6.20
N LEU A 197 -12.18 1.59 5.39
CA LEU A 197 -10.76 1.26 5.53
C LEU A 197 -10.14 1.85 6.80
N ALA A 198 -10.52 3.07 7.19
CA ALA A 198 -10.01 3.70 8.40
C ALA A 198 -10.49 2.92 9.63
N ASP A 199 -11.76 2.54 9.67
CA ASP A 199 -12.32 1.70 10.74
C ASP A 199 -11.64 0.33 10.80
N PHE A 200 -11.39 -0.29 9.65
CA PHE A 200 -10.64 -1.55 9.58
C PHE A 200 -9.24 -1.38 10.16
N CYS A 201 -8.48 -0.38 9.71
CA CYS A 201 -7.10 -0.13 10.13
C CYS A 201 -7.03 0.28 11.62
N GLY A 202 -8.05 0.97 12.13
CA GLY A 202 -8.19 1.35 13.54
C GLY A 202 -8.11 0.15 14.51
N ARG A 203 -8.53 -1.03 14.06
CA ARG A 203 -8.45 -2.28 14.86
C ARG A 203 -7.03 -2.87 14.96
N TRP A 204 -6.09 -2.38 14.16
CA TRP A 204 -4.73 -2.91 14.03
C TRP A 204 -3.65 -1.85 14.29
N GLN A 205 -3.97 -0.78 15.04
CA GLN A 205 -3.06 0.35 15.29
C GLN A 205 -1.77 -0.01 16.06
N HIS A 206 -1.65 -1.23 16.57
CA HIS A 206 -0.39 -1.73 17.15
C HIS A 206 0.69 -1.97 16.08
N VAL A 207 0.33 -2.11 14.80
CA VAL A 207 1.28 -2.21 13.68
C VAL A 207 1.40 -0.87 12.94
N GLY A 208 2.63 -0.42 12.74
CA GLY A 208 2.96 0.87 12.11
C GLY A 208 2.29 1.10 10.75
N MET A 209 2.16 0.07 9.91
CA MET A 209 1.46 0.16 8.62
C MET A 209 -0.01 0.54 8.82
N PHE A 210 -0.76 -0.19 9.64
CA PHE A 210 -2.18 0.10 9.85
C PHE A 210 -2.40 1.41 10.61
N ALA A 211 -1.58 1.71 11.61
CA ALA A 211 -1.62 2.99 12.32
C ALA A 211 -1.39 4.18 11.36
N GLY A 212 -0.37 4.07 10.51
CA GLY A 212 -0.07 5.08 9.50
C GLY A 212 -1.19 5.21 8.46
N TYR A 213 -1.77 4.09 8.02
CA TYR A 213 -2.82 4.11 7.00
C TYR A 213 -4.15 4.67 7.51
N GLU A 214 -4.54 4.32 8.73
CA GLU A 214 -5.70 4.92 9.39
C GLU A 214 -5.56 6.45 9.47
N ALA A 215 -4.43 6.93 9.98
CA ALA A 215 -4.18 8.36 10.10
C ALA A 215 -4.15 9.08 8.74
N TRP A 216 -3.59 8.45 7.71
CA TRP A 216 -3.62 8.96 6.34
C TRP A 216 -5.05 9.06 5.81
N LEU A 217 -5.88 8.02 6.01
CA LEU A 217 -7.26 7.97 5.54
C LEU A 217 -8.13 9.04 6.19
N ARG A 218 -8.02 9.22 7.53
CA ARG A 218 -8.75 10.27 8.26
C ARG A 218 -8.38 11.66 7.74
N ALA A 219 -7.10 11.92 7.51
CA ALA A 219 -6.65 13.18 6.93
C ALA A 219 -7.22 13.42 5.52
N ARG A 220 -7.29 12.37 4.69
CA ARG A 220 -7.89 12.47 3.36
C ARG A 220 -9.39 12.72 3.40
N LEU A 221 -10.11 12.15 4.37
CA LEU A 221 -11.53 12.41 4.57
C LEU A 221 -11.77 13.88 4.95
N GLU A 222 -10.94 14.44 5.83
CA GLU A 222 -10.96 15.86 6.19
C GLU A 222 -10.74 16.77 4.96
N ASP A 223 -9.74 16.47 4.12
CA ASP A 223 -9.47 17.19 2.86
C ASP A 223 -10.68 17.16 1.91
N LEU A 224 -11.29 15.98 1.75
CA LEU A 224 -12.44 15.78 0.87
C LEU A 224 -13.70 16.48 1.39
N SER A 225 -13.87 16.59 2.70
CA SER A 225 -14.98 17.33 3.32
C SER A 225 -14.80 18.84 3.26
N SER A 226 -13.55 19.32 3.27
CA SER A 226 -13.22 20.75 3.20
C SER A 226 -13.36 21.30 1.78
N SER A 227 -13.23 20.44 0.77
CA SER A 227 -13.37 20.81 -0.66
C SER A 227 -14.82 20.95 -1.14
N GLU A 228 -15.80 20.64 -0.29
CA GLU A 228 -17.25 20.74 -0.57
C GLU A 228 -17.90 22.01 0.01
N LYS A 229 -17.15 22.82 0.76
CA LYS A 229 -17.58 24.12 1.30
C LYS A 229 -17.15 25.25 0.38
#